data_AF-A0A3C0PLW0-F1
#
_entry.id   AF-A0A3C0PLW0-F1
#
_cell.length_a   1.000
_cell.length_b   1.000
_cell.length_c   1.000
_cell.angle_alpha   90.00
_cell.angle_beta   90.00
_cell.angle_gamma   90.00
#
_symmetry.space_group_name_H-M   'P 1'
#
loop_
_entity.id
_entity.type
_entity.pdbx_description
1 polymer ?
#
loop_
_entity_poly.entity_id
_entity_poly.type
_entity_poly.pdbx_seq_one_letter_code
_entity_poly.pdbx_strand_id
1 'polypeptide(L)'
;MFTIGLVHSSVVRVTLLFYLTPVWSTLIGTFWLKEPVTRSRWLAIGIGLLGLVFLVSQGGGRLPLNIGDLYGFASGITWAIGGAMIKRYGEVPMPTLLFFQFLMASAFALLLGTATGIAPMPTFELLVQVGPASVAISIGLILPSILIIFWAQKFLYPGRVALLMMTEVMVATLTASLFLPNEAMGVIEWIGATLIVGACLVEVLEQPTKA
;
A
#
# COMPACT_ATOMS: atom_id res chain seq x y z
N MET A 1 -4.95 7.75 6.89
CA MET A 1 -6.00 6.72 7.08
C MET A 1 -5.40 5.38 7.48
N PHE A 2 -4.50 4.77 6.69
CA PHE A 2 -3.87 3.49 7.03
C PHE A 2 -3.28 3.47 8.46
N THR A 3 -2.43 4.43 8.80
CA THR A 3 -1.82 4.56 10.13
C THR A 3 -2.85 4.67 11.26
N ILE A 4 -3.96 5.39 11.03
CA ILE A 4 -5.05 5.51 12.01
C ILE A 4 -5.78 4.17 12.16
N GLY A 5 -5.97 3.44 11.06
CA GLY A 5 -6.55 2.10 11.08
C GLY A 5 -5.78 1.14 11.99
N LEU A 6 -4.44 1.19 11.94
CA LEU A 6 -3.56 0.38 12.78
C LEU A 6 -3.69 0.66 14.28
N VAL A 7 -4.14 1.85 14.67
CA VAL A 7 -4.39 2.20 16.08
C VAL A 7 -5.67 1.55 16.60
N HIS A 8 -6.67 1.36 15.73
CA HIS A 8 -8.01 0.90 16.11
C HIS A 8 -8.32 -0.56 15.76
N SER A 9 -7.47 -1.22 14.99
CA SER A 9 -7.68 -2.60 14.54
C SER A 9 -6.37 -3.37 14.46
N SER A 10 -6.44 -4.67 14.14
CA SER A 10 -5.22 -5.47 14.01
C SER A 10 -4.43 -5.07 12.78
N VAL A 11 -3.09 -5.05 12.91
CA VAL A 11 -2.16 -4.75 11.81
C VAL A 11 -2.48 -5.63 10.61
N VAL A 12 -2.69 -6.92 10.86
CA VAL A 12 -3.09 -7.93 9.88
C VAL A 12 -4.31 -7.49 9.08
N ARG A 13 -5.40 -7.15 9.77
CA ARG A 13 -6.67 -6.86 9.10
C ARG A 13 -6.61 -5.57 8.29
N VAL A 14 -6.01 -4.51 8.86
CA VAL A 14 -5.84 -3.23 8.17
C VAL A 14 -4.95 -3.39 6.94
N THR A 15 -3.91 -4.21 7.05
CA THR A 15 -3.01 -4.56 5.95
C THR A 15 -3.76 -5.32 4.85
N LEU A 16 -4.55 -6.34 5.19
CA LEU A 16 -5.39 -7.07 4.24
C LEU A 16 -6.36 -6.13 3.50
N LEU A 17 -7.03 -5.25 4.23
CA LEU A 17 -7.98 -4.29 3.65
C LEU A 17 -7.28 -3.25 2.76
N PHE A 18 -6.09 -2.80 3.15
CA PHE A 18 -5.27 -1.93 2.33
C PHE A 18 -4.83 -2.62 1.04
N TYR A 19 -4.39 -3.87 1.11
CA TYR A 19 -3.97 -4.63 -0.07
C TYR A 19 -5.13 -5.15 -0.93
N LEU A 20 -6.37 -4.72 -0.68
CA LEU A 20 -7.42 -4.70 -1.72
C LEU A 20 -7.16 -3.62 -2.78
N THR A 21 -6.16 -2.75 -2.58
CA THR A 21 -5.70 -1.74 -3.54
C THR A 21 -5.61 -2.22 -4.99
N PRO A 22 -5.12 -3.43 -5.34
CA PRO A 22 -5.08 -3.91 -6.73
C PRO A 22 -6.45 -4.02 -7.38
N VAL A 23 -7.47 -4.41 -6.61
CA VAL A 23 -8.88 -4.47 -7.08
C VAL A 23 -9.35 -3.06 -7.42
N TRP A 24 -9.23 -2.14 -6.45
CA TRP A 24 -9.65 -0.75 -6.63
C TRP A 24 -8.88 -0.05 -7.75
N SER A 25 -7.57 -0.27 -7.81
CA SER A 25 -6.68 0.31 -8.81
C SER A 25 -7.00 -0.20 -10.22
N THR A 26 -7.37 -1.46 -10.35
CA THR A 26 -7.77 -2.05 -11.63
C THR A 26 -9.15 -1.54 -12.05
N LEU A 27 -10.12 -1.47 -11.13
CA LEU A 27 -11.44 -0.89 -11.42
C LEU A 27 -11.30 0.58 -11.85
N ILE A 28 -10.57 1.39 -11.10
CA ILE A 28 -10.35 2.81 -11.41
C ILE A 28 -9.57 2.95 -12.74
N GLY A 29 -8.52 2.14 -12.95
CA GLY A 29 -7.79 2.12 -14.22
C GLY A 29 -8.69 1.80 -15.40
N THR A 30 -9.59 0.82 -15.25
CA THR A 30 -10.55 0.43 -16.29
C THR A 30 -11.55 1.54 -16.58
N PHE A 31 -12.25 2.04 -15.56
CA PHE A 31 -13.36 2.98 -15.76
C PHE A 31 -12.88 4.40 -16.08
N TRP A 32 -11.76 4.83 -15.50
CA TRP A 32 -11.34 6.24 -15.55
C TRP A 32 -10.16 6.49 -16.47
N LEU A 33 -9.22 5.55 -16.57
CA LEU A 33 -8.08 5.61 -17.48
C LEU A 33 -8.32 4.82 -18.78
N LYS A 34 -9.48 4.14 -18.89
CA LYS A 34 -9.84 3.28 -20.03
C LYS A 34 -8.78 2.22 -20.30
N GLU A 35 -8.15 1.71 -19.24
CA GLU A 35 -7.16 0.65 -19.35
C GLU A 35 -7.83 -0.65 -19.84
N PRO A 36 -7.31 -1.30 -20.89
CA PRO A 36 -7.75 -2.63 -21.25
C PRO A 36 -7.27 -3.63 -20.19
N VAL A 37 -8.22 -4.32 -19.55
CA VAL A 37 -7.92 -5.33 -18.53
C VAL A 37 -8.08 -6.73 -19.11
N THR A 38 -7.05 -7.53 -18.98
CA THR A 38 -7.02 -8.93 -19.41
C THR A 38 -7.67 -9.84 -18.37
N ARG A 39 -8.03 -11.06 -18.79
CA ARG A 39 -8.53 -12.08 -17.86
C ARG A 39 -7.45 -12.53 -16.87
N SER A 40 -6.18 -12.58 -17.31
CA SER A 40 -5.09 -12.95 -16.42
C SER A 40 -4.88 -11.92 -15.31
N ARG A 41 -5.14 -10.63 -15.54
CA ARG A 41 -5.10 -9.65 -14.44
C ARG A 41 -6.08 -10.00 -13.32
N TRP A 42 -7.33 -10.33 -13.67
CA TRP A 42 -8.30 -10.73 -12.67
C TRP A 42 -7.88 -12.00 -11.93
N LEU A 43 -7.26 -12.94 -12.64
CA LEU A 43 -6.67 -14.13 -12.03
C LEU A 43 -5.51 -13.78 -11.09
N ALA A 44 -4.58 -12.92 -11.52
CA ALA A 44 -3.45 -12.45 -10.72
C ALA A 44 -3.92 -11.73 -9.45
N ILE A 45 -4.93 -10.88 -9.55
CA ILE A 45 -5.57 -10.24 -8.39
C ILE A 45 -6.14 -11.31 -7.45
N GLY A 46 -6.88 -12.29 -7.97
CA GLY A 46 -7.43 -13.37 -7.16
C GLY A 46 -6.36 -14.20 -6.45
N ILE A 47 -5.31 -14.60 -7.17
CA ILE A 47 -4.17 -15.37 -6.62
C ILE A 47 -3.41 -14.53 -5.58
N GLY A 48 -3.15 -13.25 -5.87
CA GLY A 48 -2.41 -12.36 -4.98
C GLY A 48 -3.17 -12.10 -3.67
N LEU A 49 -4.49 -11.91 -3.74
CA LEU A 49 -5.34 -11.77 -2.55
C LEU A 49 -5.40 -13.06 -1.74
N LEU A 50 -5.52 -14.22 -2.39
CA LEU A 50 -5.48 -15.51 -1.69
C LEU A 50 -4.14 -15.74 -1.00
N GLY A 51 -3.04 -15.44 -1.70
CA GLY A 51 -1.69 -15.51 -1.16
C GLY A 51 -1.52 -14.61 0.05
N LEU A 52 -2.05 -13.40 -0.01
CA LEU A 52 -2.04 -12.47 1.11
C LEU A 52 -2.86 -12.99 2.30
N VAL A 53 -4.04 -13.56 2.09
CA VAL A 53 -4.84 -14.14 3.18
C VAL A 53 -4.06 -15.24 3.90
N PHE A 54 -3.33 -16.08 3.17
CA PHE A 54 -2.48 -17.12 3.76
C PHE A 54 -1.26 -16.54 4.46
N LEU A 55 -0.59 -15.55 3.85
CA LEU A 55 0.59 -14.89 4.39
C LEU A 55 0.31 -14.20 5.73
N VAL A 56 -0.92 -13.74 5.94
CA VAL A 56 -1.31 -13.03 7.17
C VAL A 56 -2.28 -13.84 8.05
N SER A 57 -2.36 -15.16 7.82
CA SER A 57 -3.32 -16.05 8.48
C SER A 57 -3.12 -16.16 10.00
N GLN A 58 -1.88 -16.08 10.49
CA GLN A 58 -1.56 -16.19 11.91
C GLN A 58 -2.03 -15.01 12.78
N GLY A 59 -2.33 -13.83 12.22
CA GLY A 59 -2.81 -12.66 13.01
C GLY A 59 -4.27 -12.27 12.77
N GLY A 60 -5.04 -13.12 12.09
CA GLY A 60 -6.44 -12.89 11.71
C GLY A 60 -7.45 -13.42 12.73
N GLY A 61 -7.43 -12.92 13.97
CA GLY A 61 -8.46 -13.28 14.95
C GLY A 61 -9.88 -12.91 14.48
N ARG A 62 -10.89 -13.67 14.95
CA ARG A 62 -12.33 -13.42 14.74
C ARG A 62 -12.82 -12.21 15.55
N LEU A 63 -12.21 -11.04 15.40
CA LEU A 63 -12.70 -9.81 16.02
C LEU A 63 -13.92 -9.27 15.24
N PRO A 64 -14.88 -8.63 15.91
CA PRO A 64 -15.95 -7.89 15.22
C PRO A 64 -15.37 -6.77 14.36
N LEU A 65 -16.14 -6.33 13.36
CA LEU A 65 -15.77 -5.19 12.52
C LEU A 65 -15.70 -3.92 13.37
N ASN A 66 -14.69 -3.09 13.13
CA ASN A 66 -14.48 -1.84 13.86
C ASN A 66 -14.17 -0.66 12.91
N ILE A 67 -14.00 0.54 13.48
CA ILE A 67 -13.70 1.75 12.71
C ILE A 67 -12.32 1.71 12.03
N GLY A 68 -11.35 0.99 12.61
CA GLY A 68 -10.03 0.80 12.01
C GLY A 68 -10.10 0.04 10.69
N ASP A 69 -11.05 -0.89 10.56
CA ASP A 69 -11.31 -1.64 9.33
C ASP A 69 -11.78 -0.71 8.21
N LEU A 70 -12.68 0.22 8.54
CA LEU A 70 -13.11 1.26 7.60
C LEU A 70 -11.92 2.12 7.13
N TYR A 71 -11.02 2.50 8.03
CA TYR A 71 -9.83 3.27 7.67
C TYR A 71 -8.82 2.48 6.82
N GLY A 72 -8.65 1.18 7.07
CA GLY A 72 -7.83 0.29 6.24
C GLY A 72 -8.41 0.10 4.84
N PHE A 73 -9.73 -0.03 4.74
CA PHE A 73 -10.42 -0.15 3.46
C PHE A 73 -10.36 1.17 2.66
N ALA A 74 -10.68 2.29 3.31
CA ALA A 74 -10.65 3.61 2.68
C ALA A 74 -9.24 4.02 2.25
N SER A 75 -8.20 3.63 2.99
CA SER A 75 -6.82 3.92 2.60
C SER A 75 -6.45 3.25 1.28
N GLY A 76 -6.87 2.00 1.04
CA GLY A 76 -6.63 1.31 -0.24
C GLY A 76 -7.32 2.00 -1.42
N ILE A 77 -8.58 2.45 -1.25
CA ILE A 77 -9.31 3.19 -2.28
C ILE A 77 -8.63 4.53 -2.57
N THR A 78 -8.30 5.31 -1.54
CA THR A 78 -7.63 6.62 -1.71
C THR A 78 -6.25 6.48 -2.35
N TRP A 79 -5.50 5.43 -2.03
CA TRP A 79 -4.24 5.12 -2.69
C TRP A 79 -4.42 4.78 -4.16
N ALA A 80 -5.42 3.96 -4.49
CA ALA A 80 -5.76 3.63 -5.88
C ALA A 80 -6.14 4.88 -6.70
N ILE A 81 -6.93 5.80 -6.12
CA ILE A 81 -7.25 7.10 -6.73
C ILE A 81 -5.98 7.93 -6.94
N GLY A 82 -5.10 8.01 -5.93
CA GLY A 82 -3.83 8.73 -6.01
C GLY A 82 -2.93 8.21 -7.13
N GLY A 83 -2.76 6.89 -7.22
CA GLY A 83 -2.02 6.25 -8.30
C GLY A 83 -2.62 6.52 -9.68
N ALA A 84 -3.95 6.47 -9.79
CA ALA A 84 -4.64 6.81 -11.04
C ALA A 84 -4.48 8.29 -11.43
N MET A 85 -4.49 9.21 -10.47
CA MET A 85 -4.22 10.63 -10.69
C MET A 85 -2.79 10.86 -11.20
N ILE A 86 -1.79 10.23 -10.59
CA ILE A 86 -0.38 10.33 -11.03
C ILE A 86 -0.24 9.82 -12.47
N LYS A 87 -0.93 8.72 -12.82
CA LYS A 87 -0.93 8.18 -14.18
C LYS A 87 -1.63 9.12 -15.17
N ARG A 88 -2.76 9.70 -14.78
CA ARG A 88 -3.57 10.61 -15.61
C ARG A 88 -2.85 11.92 -15.93
N TYR A 89 -2.13 12.46 -14.95
CA TYR A 89 -1.41 13.73 -15.03
C TYR A 89 0.10 13.49 -15.06
N GLY A 90 0.54 12.46 -15.79
CA GLY A 90 1.94 12.02 -15.83
C GLY A 90 2.92 13.06 -16.38
N GLU A 91 2.41 14.05 -17.11
CA GLU A 91 3.14 15.21 -17.63
C GLU A 91 3.57 16.20 -16.53
N VAL A 92 2.89 16.22 -15.39
CA VAL A 92 3.21 17.14 -14.29
C VAL A 92 4.61 16.82 -13.73
N PRO A 93 5.49 17.82 -13.55
CA PRO A 93 6.82 17.59 -12.99
C PRO A 93 6.77 16.88 -11.63
N MET A 94 7.68 15.92 -11.42
CA MET A 94 7.73 15.13 -10.19
C MET A 94 7.87 15.97 -8.92
N PRO A 95 8.71 17.03 -8.87
CA PRO A 95 8.81 17.87 -7.67
C PRO A 95 7.48 18.52 -7.29
N THR A 96 6.66 18.92 -8.27
CA THR A 96 5.35 19.52 -8.03
C THR A 96 4.38 18.51 -7.42
N LEU A 97 4.34 17.29 -7.96
CA LEU A 97 3.51 16.21 -7.40
C LEU A 97 3.90 15.88 -5.95
N LEU A 98 5.20 15.74 -5.68
CA LEU A 98 5.70 15.45 -4.35
C LEU A 98 5.42 16.57 -3.36
N PHE A 99 5.61 17.83 -3.76
CA PHE A 99 5.33 18.98 -2.91
C PHE A 99 3.88 18.96 -2.42
N PHE A 100 2.91 18.87 -3.34
CA PHE A 100 1.50 18.83 -2.96
C PHE A 100 1.16 17.55 -2.18
N GLN A 101 1.72 16.40 -2.56
CA GLN A 101 1.48 15.14 -1.86
C GLN A 101 1.90 15.23 -0.39
N PHE A 102 3.15 15.63 -0.11
CA PHE A 102 3.65 15.71 1.26
C PHE A 102 2.99 16.82 2.06
N LEU A 103 2.69 17.97 1.42
CA LEU A 103 1.97 19.07 2.06
C LEU A 103 0.56 18.63 2.49
N MET A 104 -0.21 18.04 1.56
CA MET A 104 -1.56 17.59 1.83
C MET A 104 -1.59 16.40 2.80
N ALA A 105 -0.67 15.44 2.67
CA ALA A 105 -0.57 14.30 3.59
C ALA A 105 -0.27 14.77 5.02
N SER A 106 0.64 15.74 5.19
CA SER A 106 0.97 16.30 6.50
C SER A 106 -0.22 17.07 7.10
N ALA A 107 -0.88 17.92 6.29
CA ALA A 107 -2.06 18.67 6.72
C ALA A 107 -3.21 17.74 7.14
N PHE A 108 -3.51 16.71 6.33
CA PHE A 108 -4.54 15.73 6.65
C PHE A 108 -4.19 14.87 7.87
N ALA A 109 -2.92 14.50 8.04
CA ALA A 109 -2.48 13.74 9.21
C ALA A 109 -2.69 14.53 10.50
N LEU A 110 -2.34 15.83 10.52
CA LEU A 110 -2.59 16.72 11.66
C LEU A 110 -4.09 16.94 11.90
N LEU A 111 -4.85 17.22 10.84
CA LEU A 111 -6.30 17.43 10.92
C LEU A 111 -7.01 16.20 11.48
N LEU A 112 -6.75 15.02 10.91
CA LEU A 112 -7.39 13.78 11.36
C LEU A 112 -6.90 13.37 12.74
N GLY A 113 -5.61 13.49 13.04
CA GLY A 113 -5.05 13.15 14.36
C GLY A 113 -5.66 13.97 15.49
N THR A 114 -5.84 15.28 15.25
CA THR A 114 -6.48 16.19 16.21
C THR A 114 -7.99 15.97 16.31
N ALA A 115 -8.69 15.84 15.17
CA ALA A 115 -10.14 15.63 15.14
C ALA A 115 -10.59 14.29 15.77
N THR A 116 -9.74 13.26 15.70
CA THR A 116 -10.00 11.94 16.30
C THR A 116 -9.49 11.82 17.74
N GLY A 117 -8.77 12.84 18.25
CA GLY A 117 -8.16 12.81 19.57
C GLY A 117 -6.99 11.83 19.71
N ILE A 118 -6.53 11.21 18.62
CA ILE A 118 -5.47 10.19 18.61
C ILE A 118 -4.10 10.84 18.87
N ALA A 119 -3.87 12.04 18.33
CA ALA A 119 -2.60 12.74 18.47
C ALA A 119 -2.84 14.22 18.79
N PRO A 120 -2.31 14.75 19.91
CA PRO A 120 -2.32 16.18 20.15
C PRO A 120 -1.46 16.91 19.11
N MET A 121 -1.68 18.21 18.97
CA MET A 121 -0.81 19.07 18.17
C MET A 121 0.65 18.87 18.63
N PRO A 122 1.60 18.59 17.72
CA PRO A 122 2.98 18.35 18.12
C PRO A 122 3.56 19.60 18.79
N THR A 123 4.10 19.44 19.99
CA THR A 123 4.80 20.50 20.72
C THR A 123 6.15 20.79 20.08
N PHE A 124 6.65 22.03 20.20
CA PHE A 124 7.94 22.42 19.66
C PHE A 124 9.11 21.55 20.15
N GLU A 125 9.10 21.18 21.43
CA GLU A 125 10.12 20.30 22.02
C GLU A 125 10.20 18.94 21.30
N LEU A 126 9.05 18.32 21.07
CA LEU A 126 8.94 17.03 20.39
C LEU A 126 9.36 17.12 18.91
N LEU A 127 9.10 18.26 18.26
CA LEU A 127 9.60 18.53 16.90
C LEU A 127 11.13 18.63 16.85
N VAL A 128 11.75 19.29 17.83
CA VAL A 128 13.22 19.39 17.93
C VAL A 128 13.85 18.04 18.26
N GLN A 129 13.22 17.27 19.16
CA GLN A 129 13.70 15.97 19.59
C GLN A 129 13.68 14.93 18.45
N VAL A 130 12.57 14.85 17.72
CA VAL A 130 12.34 13.81 16.69
C VAL A 130 12.78 14.29 15.30
N GLY A 131 12.81 15.61 15.08
CA GLY A 131 13.10 16.24 13.80
C GLY A 131 14.34 15.72 13.08
N PRO A 132 15.53 15.68 13.72
CA PRO A 132 16.75 15.21 13.07
C PRO A 132 16.65 13.76 12.56
N ALA A 133 16.13 12.85 13.39
CA ALA A 133 15.96 11.45 13.01
C ALA A 133 14.90 11.29 11.91
N SER A 134 13.76 11.99 12.03
CA SER A 134 12.72 11.99 11.01
C SER A 134 13.20 12.54 9.67
N VAL A 135 14.01 13.60 9.67
CA VAL A 135 14.59 14.16 8.45
C VAL A 135 15.56 13.17 7.82
N ALA A 136 16.45 12.56 8.61
CA ALA A 136 17.40 11.57 8.11
C ALA A 136 16.70 10.36 7.47
N ILE A 137 15.68 9.79 8.14
CA ILE A 137 14.88 8.67 7.61
C ILE A 137 14.08 9.10 6.38
N SER A 138 13.49 10.30 6.41
CA SER A 138 12.68 10.79 5.29
C SER A 138 13.51 10.99 4.04
N ILE A 139 14.70 11.58 4.15
CA ILE A 139 15.60 11.81 3.01
C ILE A 139 16.27 10.51 2.57
N GLY A 140 16.75 9.70 3.51
CA GLY A 140 17.55 8.51 3.21
C GLY A 140 16.73 7.32 2.70
N LEU A 141 15.47 7.19 3.16
CA LEU A 141 14.65 6.00 2.89
C LEU A 141 13.31 6.33 2.23
N ILE A 142 12.52 7.24 2.81
CA ILE A 142 11.14 7.45 2.37
C ILE A 142 11.09 8.16 1.01
N LEU A 143 11.83 9.24 0.85
CA LEU A 143 11.86 10.06 -0.35
C LEU A 143 12.31 9.27 -1.60
N PRO A 144 13.42 8.52 -1.59
CA PRO A 144 13.81 7.72 -2.75
C PRO A 144 12.79 6.64 -3.08
N SER A 145 12.21 5.96 -2.09
CA SER A 145 11.15 4.97 -2.31
C SER A 145 9.93 5.57 -2.98
N ILE A 146 9.42 6.69 -2.47
CA ILE A 146 8.26 7.38 -3.05
C ILE A 146 8.57 7.91 -4.46
N LEU A 147 9.78 8.43 -4.70
CA LEU A 147 10.23 8.86 -6.02
C LEU A 147 10.15 7.72 -7.05
N ILE A 148 10.66 6.54 -6.70
CA ILE A 148 10.64 5.37 -7.57
C ILE A 148 9.19 4.92 -7.83
N ILE A 149 8.36 4.85 -6.79
CA ILE A 149 6.95 4.45 -6.92
C ILE A 149 6.20 5.42 -7.83
N PHE A 150 6.33 6.73 -7.61
CA PHE A 150 5.60 7.73 -8.39
C PHE A 150 6.11 7.81 -9.83
N TRP A 151 7.42 7.66 -10.02
CA TRP A 151 7.99 7.52 -11.35
C TRP A 151 7.41 6.28 -12.06
N ALA A 152 7.37 5.12 -11.41
CA ALA A 152 6.78 3.91 -11.98
C ALA A 152 5.28 4.08 -12.31
N GLN A 153 4.52 4.77 -11.46
CA GLN A 153 3.09 5.06 -11.66
C GLN A 153 2.80 5.97 -12.87
N LYS A 154 3.78 6.74 -13.37
CA LYS A 154 3.61 7.47 -14.63
C LYS A 154 3.58 6.53 -15.84
N PHE A 155 4.34 5.45 -15.79
CA PHE A 155 4.49 4.52 -16.91
C PHE A 155 3.53 3.33 -16.81
N LEU A 156 3.29 2.83 -15.60
CA LEU A 156 2.43 1.69 -15.33
C LEU A 156 1.05 2.14 -14.87
N TYR A 157 0.02 1.43 -15.30
CA TYR A 157 -1.31 1.65 -14.76
C TYR A 157 -1.37 1.24 -13.28
N PRO A 158 -2.23 1.91 -12.49
CA PRO A 158 -2.27 1.74 -11.04
C PRO A 158 -2.53 0.28 -10.62
N GLY A 159 -3.31 -0.49 -11.39
CA GLY A 159 -3.54 -1.92 -11.14
C GLY A 159 -2.25 -2.74 -11.10
N ARG A 160 -1.35 -2.52 -12.07
CA ARG A 160 -0.04 -3.19 -12.13
C ARG A 160 0.86 -2.79 -10.99
N VAL A 161 0.94 -1.50 -10.70
CA VAL A 161 1.76 -0.99 -9.59
C VAL A 161 1.30 -1.60 -8.27
N ALA A 162 -0.01 -1.64 -8.03
CA ALA A 162 -0.57 -2.21 -6.82
C ALA A 162 -0.25 -3.72 -6.66
N LEU A 163 -0.28 -4.50 -7.75
CA LEU A 163 0.15 -5.90 -7.74
C LEU A 163 1.64 -6.04 -7.43
N LEU A 164 2.50 -5.19 -8.03
CA LEU A 164 3.93 -5.19 -7.74
C LEU A 164 4.21 -4.83 -6.27
N MET A 165 3.45 -3.90 -5.69
CA MET A 165 3.55 -3.55 -4.26
C MET A 165 3.17 -4.72 -3.33
N MET A 166 2.44 -5.75 -3.78
CA MET A 166 2.20 -6.94 -2.96
C MET A 166 3.49 -7.72 -2.67
N THR A 167 4.51 -7.63 -3.53
CA THR A 167 5.82 -8.25 -3.29
C THR A 167 6.54 -7.65 -2.08
N GLU A 168 6.25 -6.38 -1.76
CA GLU A 168 6.81 -5.72 -0.58
C GLU A 168 6.38 -6.42 0.72
N VAL A 169 5.12 -6.88 0.81
CA VAL A 169 4.63 -7.64 1.97
C VAL A 169 5.45 -8.89 2.16
N MET A 170 5.72 -9.61 1.08
CA MET A 170 6.55 -10.80 1.13
C MET A 170 7.96 -10.45 1.64
N VAL A 171 8.61 -9.42 1.12
CA VAL A 171 9.94 -9.00 1.58
C VAL A 171 9.91 -8.61 3.06
N ALA A 172 8.87 -7.89 3.50
CA ALA A 172 8.69 -7.51 4.88
C ALA A 172 8.51 -8.73 5.79
N THR A 173 7.64 -9.68 5.43
CA THR A 173 7.39 -10.90 6.21
C THR A 173 8.60 -11.82 6.22
N LEU A 174 9.32 -11.98 5.10
CA LEU A 174 10.55 -12.76 5.02
C LEU A 174 11.64 -12.15 5.92
N THR A 175 11.80 -10.83 5.85
CA THR A 175 12.77 -10.13 6.71
C THR A 175 12.38 -10.26 8.17
N ALA A 176 11.11 -10.08 8.53
CA ALA A 176 10.62 -10.31 9.89
C ALA A 176 10.89 -11.75 10.35
N SER A 177 10.56 -12.76 9.54
CA SER A 177 10.81 -14.17 9.87
C SER A 177 12.29 -14.52 10.01
N LEU A 178 13.19 -13.83 9.31
CA LEU A 178 14.63 -14.07 9.38
C LEU A 178 15.29 -13.39 10.58
N PHE A 179 14.84 -12.16 10.91
CA PHE A 179 15.49 -11.33 11.94
C PHE A 179 14.77 -11.35 13.29
N LEU A 180 13.50 -11.78 13.34
CA LEU A 180 12.68 -11.86 14.55
C LEU A 180 12.28 -13.32 14.80
N PRO A 181 12.94 -14.02 15.73
CA PRO A 181 12.69 -15.45 15.99
C PRO A 181 11.24 -15.78 16.39
N ASN A 182 10.52 -14.80 16.94
CA ASN A 182 9.14 -14.94 17.38
C ASN A 182 8.11 -14.78 16.23
N GLU A 183 8.57 -14.38 15.04
CA GLU A 183 7.73 -14.13 13.85
C GLU A 183 8.03 -15.14 12.73
N ALA A 184 8.49 -16.35 13.10
CA ALA A 184 8.84 -17.39 12.14
C ALA A 184 7.62 -17.80 11.30
N MET A 185 7.77 -17.78 9.98
CA MET A 185 6.73 -18.18 9.05
C MET A 185 6.44 -19.68 9.12
N GLY A 186 5.18 -20.03 9.29
CA GLY A 186 4.67 -21.38 9.17
C GLY A 186 4.43 -21.78 7.71
N VAL A 187 3.99 -23.02 7.50
CA VAL A 187 3.78 -23.59 6.16
C VAL A 187 2.73 -22.79 5.36
N ILE A 188 1.69 -22.30 6.04
CA ILE A 188 0.62 -21.53 5.39
C ILE A 188 1.16 -20.18 4.89
N GLU A 189 2.00 -19.50 5.67
CA GLU A 189 2.62 -18.24 5.23
C GLU A 189 3.55 -18.42 4.04
N TRP A 190 4.32 -19.52 4.00
CA TRP A 190 5.16 -19.84 2.85
C TRP A 190 4.36 -20.10 1.58
N ILE A 191 3.22 -20.78 1.69
CA ILE A 191 2.28 -20.95 0.57
C ILE A 191 1.77 -19.57 0.14
N GLY A 192 1.41 -18.71 1.10
CA GLY A 192 0.97 -17.34 0.84
C GLY A 192 1.99 -16.50 0.07
N ALA A 193 3.25 -16.51 0.51
CA ALA A 193 4.36 -15.85 -0.17
C ALA A 193 4.54 -16.36 -1.60
N THR A 194 4.49 -17.68 -1.79
CA THR A 194 4.62 -18.31 -3.12
C THR A 194 3.49 -17.88 -4.07
N LEU A 195 2.25 -17.82 -3.56
CA LEU A 195 1.10 -17.36 -4.34
C LEU A 195 1.24 -15.89 -4.76
N ILE A 196 1.74 -15.02 -3.88
CA ILE A 196 2.00 -13.60 -4.22
C ILE A 196 3.03 -13.50 -5.36
N VAL A 197 4.14 -14.24 -5.30
CA VAL A 197 5.13 -14.28 -6.39
C VAL A 197 4.49 -14.79 -7.68
N GLY A 198 3.71 -15.87 -7.59
CA GLY A 198 2.98 -16.43 -8.73
C GLY A 198 2.04 -15.42 -9.38
N ALA A 199 1.28 -14.66 -8.59
CA ALA A 199 0.40 -13.60 -9.08
C ALA A 199 1.17 -12.51 -9.84
N CYS A 200 2.31 -12.06 -9.30
CA CYS A 200 3.15 -11.08 -9.97
C CYS A 200 3.74 -11.62 -11.28
N LEU A 201 4.18 -12.89 -11.31
CA LEU A 201 4.66 -13.52 -12.53
C LEU A 201 3.56 -13.63 -13.60
N VAL A 202 2.34 -14.00 -13.19
CA VAL A 202 1.18 -14.10 -14.08
C VAL A 202 0.85 -12.75 -14.73
N GLU A 203 0.89 -11.64 -13.97
CA GLU A 203 0.67 -10.29 -14.53
C GLU A 203 1.84 -9.81 -15.40
N VAL A 204 3.09 -10.11 -15.04
CA VAL A 204 4.28 -9.64 -15.77
C VAL A 204 4.48 -10.40 -17.07
N LEU A 205 4.26 -11.71 -17.07
CA LEU A 205 4.47 -12.56 -18.25
C LEU A 205 3.36 -12.40 -19.29
N GLU A 206 2.21 -11.88 -18.91
CA GLU A 206 1.14 -11.59 -19.87
C GLU A 206 1.45 -10.28 -20.62
N GLN A 207 1.95 -10.42 -21.85
CA GLN A 207 2.04 -9.29 -22.76
C GLN A 207 0.62 -8.87 -23.16
N PRO A 208 0.31 -7.56 -23.20
CA PRO A 208 -0.97 -7.12 -23.75
C PRO A 208 -1.03 -7.62 -25.19
N THR A 209 -1.98 -8.51 -25.48
CA THR A 209 -2.28 -8.89 -26.86
C THR A 209 -2.60 -7.59 -27.58
N LYS A 210 -1.74 -7.18 -28.52
CA LYS A 210 -2.01 -6.01 -29.37
C LYS A 210 -3.34 -6.27 -30.05
N ALA A 211 -4.37 -5.53 -29.64
CA ALA A 211 -5.58 -5.37 -30.43
C ALA A 211 -5.29 -4.42 -31.59
#